data_AF-A0A2N1Z687-F1
#
_entry.id   AF-A0A2N1Z687-F1
#
_cell.length_a   1.000
_cell.length_b   1.000
_cell.length_c   1.000
_cell.angle_alpha   90.00
_cell.angle_beta   90.00
_cell.angle_gamma   90.00
#
_symmetry.space_group_name_H-M   'P 1'
#
loop_
_entity.id
_entity.type
_entity.pdbx_description
1 polymer ?
#
loop_
_entity_poly.entity_id
_entity_poly.type
_entity_poly.pdbx_seq_one_letter_code
_entity_poly.pdbx_strand_id
1 'polypeptide(L)'
;MCDRRLVLSVARNKSNEVTQALDKASIRHEVICQASDCSKAPACRWLGTDDLNSTGLMAAAIMDAIETLEQTRHAFRSKQLGHLRRRLETLLASLPEA
;
A
#
# COMPACT_ATOMS: atom_id res chain seq x y z
N MET A 1 2.48 -11.23 18.25
CA MET A 1 3.26 -12.01 17.27
C MET A 1 3.83 -11.03 16.26
N CYS A 2 5.15 -10.89 16.15
CA CYS A 2 5.74 -10.00 15.14
C CYS A 2 5.74 -10.72 13.79
N ASP A 3 4.91 -10.25 12.87
CA ASP A 3 4.93 -10.70 11.48
C ASP A 3 6.18 -10.12 10.80
N ARG A 4 7.27 -10.91 10.76
CA ARG A 4 8.52 -10.52 10.09
C ARG A 4 8.39 -10.85 8.60
N ARG A 5 8.18 -9.81 7.80
CA ARG A 5 8.28 -9.82 6.32
C ARG A 5 9.61 -9.19 5.92
N LEU A 6 10.39 -9.89 5.09
CA LEU A 6 11.62 -9.33 4.50
C LEU A 6 11.29 -8.55 3.24
N VAL A 7 11.77 -7.31 3.13
CA VAL A 7 11.65 -6.51 1.90
C VAL A 7 13.06 -6.36 1.31
N LEU A 8 13.25 -6.77 0.05
CA LEU A 8 14.54 -6.69 -0.63
C LEU A 8 14.40 -5.97 -1.97
N SER A 9 15.33 -5.05 -2.23
CA SER A 9 15.49 -4.41 -3.54
C SER A 9 16.48 -5.21 -4.38
N VAL A 10 16.06 -5.67 -5.56
CA VAL A 10 16.92 -6.41 -6.49
C VAL A 10 16.74 -5.92 -7.91
N ALA A 11 17.79 -6.04 -8.71
CA ALA A 11 17.72 -5.73 -10.14
C ALA A 11 16.69 -6.65 -10.83
N ARG A 12 15.88 -6.10 -11.76
CA ARG A 12 14.78 -6.83 -12.43
C ARG A 12 15.19 -8.16 -13.05
N ASN A 13 16.42 -8.26 -13.53
CA ASN A 13 16.93 -9.49 -14.16
C ASN A 13 17.17 -10.63 -13.15
N LYS A 14 17.17 -10.35 -11.85
CA LYS A 14 17.40 -11.32 -10.77
C LYS A 14 16.21 -11.49 -9.83
N SER A 15 15.11 -10.76 -10.03
CA SER A 15 13.95 -10.80 -9.14
C SER A 15 13.37 -12.22 -9.03
N ASN A 16 13.14 -12.89 -10.16
CA ASN A 16 12.58 -14.25 -10.19
C ASN A 16 13.47 -15.28 -9.47
N GLU A 17 14.78 -15.19 -9.62
CA GLU A 17 15.73 -16.11 -8.96
C GLU A 17 15.70 -15.92 -7.44
N VAL A 18 15.65 -14.68 -6.99
CA VAL A 18 15.60 -14.33 -5.56
C VAL A 18 14.25 -14.70 -4.95
N THR A 19 13.13 -14.43 -5.62
CA THR A 19 11.79 -14.87 -5.20
C THR A 19 11.75 -16.39 -5.06
N GLN A 20 12.24 -17.14 -6.05
CA GLN A 20 12.25 -18.60 -6.00
C GLN A 20 13.14 -19.15 -4.87
N ALA A 21 14.27 -18.49 -4.57
CA ALA A 21 15.13 -18.88 -3.45
C ALA A 21 14.46 -18.62 -2.09
N LEU A 22 13.75 -17.50 -1.94
CA LEU A 22 13.04 -17.13 -0.72
C LEU A 22 11.79 -17.99 -0.49
N ASP A 23 11.07 -18.34 -1.57
CA ASP A 23 9.97 -19.31 -1.54
C ASP A 23 10.44 -20.68 -1.04
N LYS A 24 11.57 -21.18 -1.57
CA LYS A 24 12.19 -22.44 -1.11
C LYS A 24 12.58 -22.38 0.37
N ALA A 25 12.99 -21.22 0.85
CA ALA A 25 13.32 -21.01 2.26
C ALA A 25 12.08 -20.83 3.15
N SER A 26 10.86 -20.82 2.58
CA SER A 26 9.59 -20.57 3.28
C SER A 26 9.60 -19.25 4.07
N ILE A 27 10.30 -18.24 3.57
CA ILE A 27 10.38 -16.92 4.20
C ILE A 27 9.30 -16.03 3.61
N ARG A 28 8.51 -15.37 4.48
CA ARG A 28 7.60 -14.31 4.03
C ARG A 28 8.41 -13.12 3.55
N HIS A 29 8.26 -12.79 2.28
CA HIS A 29 9.09 -11.81 1.62
C HIS A 29 8.33 -10.97 0.61
N GLU A 30 8.94 -9.85 0.26
CA GLU A 30 8.52 -8.94 -0.79
C GLU A 30 9.77 -8.52 -1.54
N VAL A 31 9.79 -8.82 -2.84
CA VAL A 31 10.88 -8.47 -3.73
C VAL A 31 10.42 -7.27 -4.56
N ILE A 32 11.09 -6.14 -4.38
CA ILE A 32 10.82 -4.91 -5.12
C ILE A 32 11.94 -4.67 -6.12
N CYS A 33 11.61 -4.23 -7.33
CA CYS A 33 12.60 -3.84 -8.34
C CYS A 33 12.78 -2.33 -8.41
N GLN A 34 11.72 -1.60 -8.08
CA GLN A 34 11.67 -0.16 -7.91
C GLN A 34 10.89 0.16 -6.64
N ALA A 35 11.07 1.36 -6.10
CA ALA A 35 10.36 1.80 -4.90
C ALA A 35 8.82 1.86 -5.10
N SER A 36 8.38 1.98 -6.36
CA SER A 36 7.00 1.86 -6.84
C SER A 36 6.36 0.49 -6.61
N ASP A 37 7.17 -0.56 -6.58
CA ASP A 37 6.72 -1.95 -6.50
C ASP A 37 6.48 -2.38 -5.05
N CYS A 38 6.70 -1.47 -4.09
CA CYS A 38 6.42 -1.75 -2.70
C CYS A 38 4.90 -1.67 -2.46
N SER A 39 4.36 -2.69 -1.82
CA SER A 39 2.97 -2.74 -1.32
C SER A 39 2.61 -1.56 -0.41
N LYS A 40 3.62 -0.95 0.24
CA LYS A 40 3.50 0.25 1.09
C LYS A 40 3.89 1.55 0.40
N ALA A 41 4.23 1.53 -0.89
CA ALA A 41 4.56 2.71 -1.68
C ALA A 41 3.50 3.83 -1.56
N PRO A 42 2.19 3.55 -1.55
CA PRO A 42 1.16 4.60 -1.42
C PRO A 42 1.19 5.32 -0.07
N ALA A 43 1.69 4.66 0.98
CA ALA A 43 1.90 5.26 2.29
C ALA A 43 3.24 6.02 2.40
N CYS A 44 4.14 5.83 1.45
CA CYS A 44 5.44 6.49 1.41
C CYS A 44 5.32 7.91 0.84
N ARG A 45 5.14 8.91 1.72
CA ARG A 45 5.00 10.33 1.32
C ARG A 45 6.20 10.93 0.56
N TRP A 46 7.33 10.23 0.52
CA TRP A 46 8.53 10.62 -0.22
C TRP A 46 8.55 10.10 -1.66
N LEU A 47 7.70 9.12 -1.98
CA LEU A 47 7.48 8.67 -3.35
C LEU A 47 6.49 9.64 -4.02
N GLY A 48 6.84 10.15 -5.20
CA GLY A 48 5.89 10.92 -5.99
C GLY A 48 4.73 10.03 -6.44
N THR A 49 3.54 10.61 -6.63
CA THR A 49 2.40 9.87 -7.20
C THR A 49 2.71 9.34 -8.60
N ASP A 50 3.56 10.05 -9.36
CA ASP A 50 3.99 9.64 -10.70
C ASP A 50 4.81 8.35 -10.71
N ASP A 51 5.41 8.00 -9.57
CA ASP A 51 6.18 6.77 -9.39
C ASP A 51 5.30 5.61 -8.91
N LEU A 52 3.99 5.78 -8.70
CA LEU A 52 3.13 4.70 -8.23
C LEU A 52 2.55 3.89 -9.40
N ASN A 53 2.42 2.57 -9.19
CA ASN A 53 1.64 1.74 -10.09
C ASN A 53 0.13 2.07 -9.98
N SER A 54 -0.70 1.56 -10.89
CA SER A 54 -2.14 1.91 -10.93
C SER A 54 -2.89 1.60 -9.62
N THR A 55 -2.59 0.47 -8.99
CA THR A 55 -3.12 0.11 -7.66
C THR A 55 -2.65 1.09 -6.59
N GLY A 56 -1.39 1.49 -6.65
CA GLY A 56 -0.79 2.43 -5.71
C GLY A 56 -1.37 3.84 -5.84
N LEU A 57 -1.64 4.30 -7.06
CA LEU A 57 -2.36 5.56 -7.32
C LEU A 57 -3.78 5.53 -6.71
N MET A 58 -4.52 4.43 -6.88
CA MET A 58 -5.84 4.28 -6.27
C MET A 58 -5.77 4.27 -4.75
N ALA A 59 -4.82 3.51 -4.17
CA ALA A 59 -4.60 3.48 -2.73
C ALA A 59 -4.27 4.87 -2.17
N ALA A 60 -3.37 5.61 -2.83
CA ALA A 60 -2.98 6.96 -2.43
C ALA A 60 -4.18 7.92 -2.46
N ALA A 61 -5.01 7.88 -3.51
CA ALA A 61 -6.21 8.71 -3.61
C ALA A 61 -7.25 8.39 -2.52
N ILE A 62 -7.42 7.10 -2.16
CA ILE A 62 -8.33 6.70 -1.08
C ILE A 62 -7.79 7.17 0.28
N MET A 63 -6.49 7.03 0.52
CA MET A 63 -5.84 7.50 1.74
C MET A 63 -6.00 9.02 1.91
N ASP A 64 -5.78 9.79 0.85
CA ASP A 64 -5.97 11.25 0.85
C ASP A 64 -7.42 11.65 1.13
N ALA A 65 -8.39 10.95 0.53
CA ALA A 65 -9.81 11.17 0.80
C ALA A 65 -10.17 10.88 2.27
N ILE A 66 -9.59 9.83 2.87
CA ILE A 66 -9.78 9.52 4.30
C ILE A 66 -9.16 10.62 5.16
N GLU A 67 -7.91 11.02 4.89
CA GLU A 67 -7.21 12.08 5.63
C GLU A 67 -7.99 13.41 5.57
N THR A 68 -8.52 13.77 4.40
CA THR A 68 -9.39 14.94 4.23
C THR A 68 -10.65 14.84 5.09
N LEU A 69 -11.31 13.68 5.12
CA LEU A 69 -12.50 13.46 5.96
C LEU A 69 -12.16 13.56 7.46
N GLU A 70 -10.98 13.11 7.89
CA GLU A 70 -10.55 13.17 9.28
C GLU A 70 -10.15 14.58 9.72
N GLN A 71 -9.55 15.37 8.84
CA GLN A 71 -9.18 16.77 9.12
C GLN A 71 -10.40 17.69 9.16
N THR A 72 -11.51 17.33 8.50
CA THR A 72 -12.75 18.10 8.58
C THR A 72 -13.47 17.87 9.90
N ARG A 73 -13.17 18.71 10.90
CA ARG A 73 -13.75 18.71 12.26
C ARG A 73 -15.30 18.71 12.31
N HIS A 74 -15.96 19.11 11.22
CA HIS A 74 -17.42 19.08 11.05
C HIS A 74 -17.97 17.72 10.54
N ALA A 75 -17.13 16.88 9.92
CA ALA A 75 -17.54 15.60 9.35
C ALA A 75 -17.96 14.57 10.40
N PHE A 76 -17.35 14.62 11.59
CA PHE A 76 -17.68 13.71 12.69
C PHE A 76 -19.09 13.85 13.25
N ARG A 77 -19.81 14.95 12.95
CA ARG A 77 -21.23 15.09 13.31
C ARG A 77 -22.18 14.46 12.29
N SER A 78 -21.71 14.17 11.07
CA SER A 78 -22.53 13.57 10.02
C SER A 78 -22.36 12.06 9.99
N LYS A 79 -23.46 11.34 10.25
CA LYS A 79 -23.50 9.87 10.08
C LYS A 79 -23.15 9.45 8.65
N GLN A 80 -23.48 10.27 7.65
CA GLN A 80 -23.18 9.98 6.24
C GLN A 80 -21.68 10.03 5.95
N LEU A 81 -20.96 11.00 6.53
CA LEU A 81 -19.51 11.12 6.36
C LEU A 81 -18.76 10.03 7.13
N GLY A 82 -19.22 9.67 8.33
CA GLY A 82 -18.70 8.50 9.05
C GLY A 82 -18.90 7.18 8.29
N HIS A 83 -20.05 7.00 7.62
CA HIS A 83 -20.29 5.85 6.76
C HIS A 83 -19.40 5.86 5.50
N LEU A 84 -19.20 7.03 4.88
CA LEU A 84 -18.29 7.18 3.74
C LEU A 84 -16.86 6.81 4.12
N ARG A 85 -16.36 7.30 5.26
CA ARG A 85 -15.02 6.95 5.76
C ARG A 85 -14.85 5.44 5.90
N ARG A 86 -15.79 4.75 6.54
CA ARG A 86 -15.74 3.28 6.69
C ARG A 86 -15.74 2.54 5.35
N ARG A 87 -16.51 3.03 4.37
CA ARG A 87 -16.50 2.46 3.01
C ARG A 87 -15.15 2.62 2.34
N LEU A 88 -14.51 3.79 2.49
CA LEU A 88 -13.17 4.04 1.95
C LEU A 88 -12.11 3.18 2.65
N GLU A 89 -12.15 3.06 3.98
CA GLU A 89 -11.29 2.16 4.75
C GLU A 89 -11.43 0.69 4.29
N THR A 90 -12.67 0.24 4.08
CA THR A 90 -12.97 -1.11 3.57
C THR A 90 -12.43 -1.30 2.15
N LEU A 91 -12.61 -0.31 1.29
CA LEU A 91 -12.12 -0.34 -0.08
C LEU A 91 -10.58 -0.42 -0.11
N LEU A 92 -9.91 0.41 0.70
CA LEU A 92 -8.45 0.41 0.84
C LEU A 92 -7.93 -0.96 1.30
N ALA A 93 -8.59 -1.58 2.29
CA ALA A 93 -8.22 -2.91 2.78
C ALA A 93 -8.50 -4.03 1.77
N SER A 94 -9.40 -3.80 0.80
CA SER A 94 -9.74 -4.77 -0.25
C SER A 94 -8.90 -4.63 -1.51
N LEU A 95 -8.05 -3.60 -1.61
CA LEU A 95 -7.15 -3.47 -2.76
C LEU A 95 -6.15 -4.63 -2.76
N PRO A 96 -5.81 -5.18 -3.95
CA PRO A 96 -4.72 -6.14 -4.06
C PRO A 96 -3.43 -5.51 -3.54
N GLU A 97 -2.56 -6.29 -2.89
CA GLU A 97 -1.21 -5.82 -2.56
C GLU A 97 -0.54 -5.38 -3.87
N ALA A 98 -0.07 -4.13 -3.89
CA ALA A 98 0.53 -3.50 -5.07
C ALA A 98 1.87 -4.15 -5.44
#